data_AF-A0A117SDJ3-F1
#
_entry.id   AF-A0A117SDJ3-F1
#
_cell.length_a   1.000
_cell.length_b   1.000
_cell.length_c   1.000
_cell.angle_alpha   90.00
_cell.angle_beta   90.00
_cell.angle_gamma   90.00
#
_symmetry.space_group_name_H-M   'P 1'
#
loop_
_entity.id
_entity.type
_entity.pdbx_description
1 polymer ?
#
loop_
_entity_poly.entity_id
_entity_poly.type
_entity_poly.pdbx_seq_one_letter_code
_entity_poly.pdbx_strand_id
1 'polypeptide(L)' 'RAQTVDKEKVRQALAETDLETSYGHMKYDERNISEVPVVVSQWKKGDKFPWEKNVLSNRKFPEIPISDEKLFFLPSSE' A
#
# COMPACT_ATOMS: atom_id res chain seq x y z
N ARG A 1 -11.31 -19.09 -0.90
CA ARG A 1 -12.38 -18.07 -0.77
C ARG A 1 -13.64 -18.75 -0.24
N ALA A 2 -14.40 -18.10 0.66
CA ALA A 2 -15.48 -18.75 1.42
C ALA A 2 -16.72 -19.20 0.61
N GLN A 3 -16.94 -18.65 -0.60
CA GLN A 3 -18.14 -18.93 -1.43
C GLN A 3 -19.48 -18.75 -0.71
N THR A 4 -19.50 -17.92 0.33
CA THR A 4 -20.68 -17.62 1.16
C THR A 4 -20.51 -16.24 1.80
N VAL A 5 -21.62 -15.70 2.32
CA VAL A 5 -21.66 -14.46 3.11
C VAL A 5 -21.79 -14.72 4.62
N ASP A 6 -21.77 -15.98 5.04
CA ASP A 6 -21.71 -16.35 6.45
C ASP A 6 -20.43 -15.81 7.10
N LYS A 7 -20.58 -15.05 8.19
CA LYS A 7 -19.48 -14.28 8.80
C LYS A 7 -18.35 -15.17 9.31
N GLU A 8 -18.70 -16.30 9.92
CA GLU A 8 -17.70 -17.19 10.52
C GLU A 8 -16.90 -17.91 9.42
N LYS A 9 -17.58 -18.39 8.38
CA LYS A 9 -16.92 -19.00 7.22
C LYS A 9 -16.05 -18.00 6.45
N VAL A 10 -16.47 -16.73 6.35
CA VAL A 10 -15.66 -15.67 5.74
C VAL A 10 -14.40 -15.40 6.58
N ARG A 11 -14.52 -15.32 7.91
CA ARG A 11 -13.38 -15.14 8.83
C ARG A 11 -12.37 -16.28 8.70
N GLN A 12 -12.83 -17.53 8.68
CA GLN A 12 -11.96 -18.70 8.49
C GLN A 12 -11.24 -18.67 7.14
N ALA A 13 -11.95 -18.35 6.06
CA ALA A 13 -11.33 -18.22 4.75
C ALA A 13 -10.31 -17.06 4.66
N LEU A 14 -10.45 -16.00 5.46
CA LEU A 14 -9.46 -14.94 5.57
C LEU A 14 -8.21 -15.42 6.31
N ALA A 15 -8.36 -16.21 7.37
CA ALA A 15 -7.22 -16.81 8.08
C ALA A 15 -6.41 -17.77 7.20
N GLU A 16 -7.07 -18.44 6.25
CA GLU A 16 -6.44 -19.30 5.24
C GLU A 16 -5.89 -18.52 4.03
N THR A 17 -6.03 -17.19 4.00
CA THR A 17 -5.59 -16.38 2.86
C THR A 17 -4.08 -16.22 2.86
N ASP A 18 -3.47 -16.66 1.75
CA ASP A 18 -2.05 -16.53 1.43
C ASP A 18 -1.98 -16.35 -0.09
N LEU A 19 -1.92 -15.09 -0.55
CA LEU A 19 -2.09 -14.74 -1.97
C LEU A 19 -1.12 -13.63 -2.39
N GLU A 20 -0.57 -13.78 -3.60
CA GLU A 20 0.05 -12.68 -4.32
C GLU A 20 -1.02 -11.77 -4.92
N THR A 21 -0.98 -10.48 -4.60
CA THR A 21 -1.95 -9.50 -5.09
C THR A 21 -1.24 -8.33 -5.78
N SER A 22 -2.00 -7.46 -6.45
CA SER A 22 -1.47 -6.21 -7.01
C SER A 22 -0.93 -5.25 -5.94
N TYR A 23 -1.29 -5.47 -4.67
CA TYR A 23 -0.81 -4.71 -3.53
C TYR A 23 0.35 -5.40 -2.80
N GLY A 24 0.87 -6.50 -3.34
CA GLY A 24 1.88 -7.36 -2.71
C GLY A 24 1.29 -8.61 -2.07
N HIS A 25 2.14 -9.35 -1.36
CA HIS A 25 1.77 -10.57 -0.65
C HIS A 25 0.81 -10.27 0.50
N MET A 26 -0.36 -10.92 0.50
CA MET A 26 -1.41 -10.69 1.49
C MET A 26 -1.64 -11.95 2.32
N LYS A 27 -1.38 -11.83 3.63
CA LYS A 27 -1.50 -12.90 4.61
C LYS A 27 -1.86 -12.33 5.97
N TYR A 28 -2.86 -12.92 6.61
CA TYR A 28 -3.38 -12.42 7.89
C TYR A 28 -2.78 -13.18 9.08
N ASP A 29 -2.41 -12.46 10.13
CA ASP A 29 -2.02 -13.04 11.41
C ASP A 29 -3.24 -13.44 12.26
N GLU A 30 -2.98 -14.01 13.44
CA GLU A 30 -4.01 -14.40 14.41
C GLU A 30 -4.92 -13.25 14.91
N ARG A 31 -4.49 -12.00 14.70
CA ARG A 31 -5.25 -10.79 15.02
C ARG A 31 -6.04 -10.27 13.81
N ASN A 32 -6.01 -10.98 12.68
CA ASN A 32 -6.56 -10.58 11.38
C ASN A 32 -5.87 -9.34 10.79
N ILE A 33 -4.56 -9.20 10.97
CA ILE A 33 -3.75 -8.11 10.42
C ILE A 33 -2.88 -8.66 9.28
N SER A 34 -2.90 -8.01 8.12
CA SER A 34 -1.95 -8.25 7.03
C SER A 34 -1.04 -7.03 6.87
N GLU A 35 0.27 -7.24 6.89
CA GLU A 35 1.23 -6.21 6.54
C GLU A 35 1.27 -6.06 5.02
N VAL A 36 1.22 -4.82 4.54
CA VAL A 36 1.23 -4.51 3.11
C VAL A 36 2.23 -3.38 2.83
N PRO A 37 2.82 -3.31 1.63
CA PRO A 37 3.70 -2.24 1.23
C PRO A 37 3.02 -0.88 1.28
N VAL A 38 3.46 -0.06 2.23
CA VAL A 38 3.04 1.34 2.36
C VAL A 38 4.26 2.24 2.28
N VAL A 39 4.17 3.25 1.43
CA VAL A 39 5.19 4.28 1.24
C VAL A 39 4.62 5.65 1.51
N VAL A 40 5.48 6.59 1.89
CA VAL A 40 5.11 8.01 1.95
C VAL A 40 5.41 8.62 0.60
N SER A 41 4.41 9.25 -0.01
CA SER A 41 4.56 9.92 -1.30
C SER A 41 3.85 11.27 -1.32
N GLN A 42 4.39 12.21 -2.10
CA GLN A 42 3.73 13.48 -2.43
C GLN A 42 3.29 13.45 -3.89
N TRP A 43 2.11 14.00 -4.18
CA TRP A 43 1.69 14.19 -5.57
C TRP A 43 2.47 15.35 -6.18
N LYS A 44 3.04 15.13 -7.36
CA LYS A 44 3.67 16.15 -8.18
C LYS A 44 3.01 16.22 -9.54
N LYS A 45 3.15 17.36 -10.21
CA LYS A 45 2.78 17.45 -11.63
C LYS A 45 3.68 16.50 -12.42
N GLY A 46 3.09 15.61 -13.19
CA GLY A 46 3.83 14.62 -13.98
C GLY A 46 4.07 15.08 -15.42
N ASP A 47 5.00 14.40 -16.08
CA ASP A 47 5.30 14.63 -17.49
C ASP A 47 4.44 13.74 -18.40
N LYS A 48 4.13 12.52 -17.95
CA LYS A 48 3.29 11.56 -18.68
C LYS A 48 1.83 11.64 -18.28
N PHE A 49 1.57 11.76 -16.98
CA PHE A 49 0.22 11.96 -16.43
C PHE A 49 0.12 13.31 -15.73
N PRO A 50 -1.08 13.91 -15.63
CA PRO A 50 -1.23 15.21 -14.97
C PRO A 50 -0.67 15.24 -13.54
N TRP A 51 -0.75 14.11 -12.84
CA TRP A 51 -0.22 13.92 -11.50
C TRP A 51 0.47 12.57 -11.38
N GLU A 52 1.65 12.58 -10.77
CA GLU A 52 2.46 11.40 -10.53
C GLU A 52 2.89 11.34 -9.06
N LYS A 53 3.14 10.13 -8.56
CA LYS A 53 3.56 9.92 -7.18
C LYS A 53 5.06 10.11 -7.07
N ASN A 54 5.47 11.06 -6.24
CA ASN A 54 6.84 11.24 -5.79
C ASN A 54 7.05 10.45 -4.49
N VAL A 55 7.65 9.26 -4.54
CA VAL A 55 7.89 8.45 -3.34
C VAL A 55 9.04 9.05 -2.54
N LEU A 56 8.78 9.44 -1.30
CA LEU A 56 9.71 10.15 -0.42
C LEU A 56 10.34 9.24 0.64
N SER A 57 9.67 8.14 0.97
CA SER A 57 10.13 7.22 2.00
C SER A 57 9.52 5.83 1.79
N ASN A 58 10.37 4.81 1.80
CA ASN A 58 10.04 3.41 1.57
C ASN A 58 10.47 2.52 2.75
N ARG A 59 10.61 3.08 3.97
CA ARG A 59 11.31 2.47 5.13
C ARG A 59 11.24 0.94 5.28
N LYS A 60 10.04 0.36 5.14
CA LYS A 60 9.81 -1.08 5.35
C LYS A 60 9.90 -1.92 4.06
N PHE A 61 9.95 -1.27 2.91
CA PHE A 61 9.83 -1.85 1.57
C PHE A 61 10.89 -1.24 0.64
N PRO A 62 12.19 -1.52 0.88
CA PRO A 62 13.32 -0.90 0.17
C PRO A 62 13.34 -1.21 -1.33
N GLU A 63 12.63 -2.26 -1.77
CA GLU A 63 12.44 -2.62 -3.17
C GLU A 63 11.65 -1.58 -3.97
N ILE A 64 10.90 -0.70 -3.29
CA ILE A 64 10.17 0.39 -3.93
C ILE A 64 11.12 1.59 -4.06
N PRO A 65 11.45 2.06 -5.28
CA PRO A 65 12.40 3.15 -5.45
C PRO A 65 11.90 4.45 -4.82
N ILE A 66 12.78 5.13 -4.08
CA ILE A 66 12.58 6.51 -3.64
C ILE A 66 12.93 7.42 -4.81
N SER A 67 12.18 8.52 -4.96
CA SER A 67 12.51 9.55 -5.93
C SER A 67 13.69 10.42 -5.46
N ASP A 68 14.53 10.83 -6.40
CA ASP A 68 15.63 11.77 -6.15
C ASP A 68 15.12 13.19 -5.83
N GLU A 69 13.85 13.48 -6.15
CA GLU A 69 13.23 14.77 -5.88
C GLU A 69 12.79 14.90 -4.42
N LYS A 70 13.30 15.94 -3.76
CA LYS A 70 12.96 16.27 -2.38
C LYS A 70 11.49 16.69 -2.24
N LEU A 71 10.97 16.54 -1.01
CA LEU A 71 9.71 17.12 -0.59
C LEU A 71 9.70 18.63 -0.92
N PHE A 72 8.74 19.08 -1.71
CA PHE A 72 8.53 20.51 -1.94
C PHE A 72 7.39 21.02 -1.06
N PHE A 73 7.58 22.18 -0.45
CA PHE A 73 6.54 22.86 0.33
C PHE A 73 5.71 23.74 -0.61
N LEU A 74 4.38 23.67 -0.49
CA LEU A 74 3.51 24.60 -1.20
C LEU A 74 3.64 25.97 -0.52
N PRO A 75 3.96 27.05 -1.26
CA PRO A 75 4.30 28.36 -0.68
C PRO A 75 3.09 29.14 -0.11
N SER A 76 2.09 28.47 0.45
CA SER A 76 0.89 29.10 1.02
C SER A 76 0.31 28.36 2.23
N SER A 77 1.12 27.62 2.99
CA SER A 77 0.68 26.95 4.23
C SER A 77 1.21 27.62 5.50
N GLU A 78 1.46 28.93 5.47
CA GLU A 78 1.55 29.80 6.66
C GLU A 78 0.32 30.71 6.73
#